data_AF-A0A2J6X0Y9-F1
#
_entry.id   AF-A0A2J6X0Y9-F1
#
_cell.length_a   1.000
_cell.length_b   1.000
_cell.length_c   1.000
_cell.angle_alpha   90.00
_cell.angle_beta   90.00
_cell.angle_gamma   90.00
#
_symmetry.space_group_name_H-M   'P 1'
#
loop_
_entity.id
_entity.type
_entity.pdbx_description
1 polymer ?
#
loop_
_entity_poly.entity_id
_entity_poly.type
_entity_poly.pdbx_seq_one_letter_code
_entity_poly.pdbx_strand_id
1 'polypeptide(L)'
;MKKKIVRLKNRLGEKLSTLDESLINFLENFDRLIHLFLATVIVIVSVAIFTWFVHDFIGLLKNIAEFKKNISGSALRLFGIAILLWPLSGLLRAEINLIRGEKISLTIFIDTAIAGTIRSILILNAEGEEFKETYFYIISILVFVIARLIVIYTERLEKTPIETKGEKNGN
;
A
#
# COMPACT_ATOMS: atom_id res chain seq x y z
N MET A 1 -24.82 -23.90 -49.30
CA MET A 1 -23.53 -23.60 -48.64
C MET A 1 -23.61 -22.58 -47.50
N LYS A 2 -24.34 -21.45 -47.62
CA LYS A 2 -24.42 -20.40 -46.56
C LYS A 2 -24.81 -20.90 -45.15
N LYS A 3 -25.75 -21.86 -45.02
CA LYS A 3 -26.17 -22.42 -43.71
C LYS A 3 -25.04 -23.13 -42.94
N LYS A 4 -24.06 -23.75 -43.62
CA LYS A 4 -22.92 -24.41 -42.95
C LYS A 4 -21.94 -23.39 -42.38
N ILE A 5 -21.70 -22.28 -43.09
CA ILE A 5 -20.77 -21.22 -42.69
C ILE A 5 -21.28 -20.46 -41.46
N VAL A 6 -22.59 -20.15 -41.41
CA VAL A 6 -23.21 -19.50 -40.24
C VAL A 6 -23.14 -20.38 -38.99
N ARG A 7 -23.35 -21.70 -39.12
CA ARG A 7 -23.21 -22.63 -37.98
C ARG A 7 -21.78 -22.73 -37.47
N LEU A 8 -20.78 -22.68 -38.36
CA LEU A 8 -19.37 -22.67 -37.95
C LEU A 8 -19.02 -21.38 -37.21
N LYS A 9 -19.47 -20.22 -37.71
CA LYS A 9 -19.23 -18.92 -37.07
C LYS A 9 -19.83 -18.86 -35.65
N ASN A 10 -21.05 -19.35 -35.46
CA ASN A 10 -21.68 -19.36 -34.14
C ASN A 10 -20.96 -20.31 -33.16
N ARG A 11 -20.55 -21.50 -33.60
CA ARG A 11 -19.77 -22.43 -32.75
C ARG A 11 -18.38 -21.91 -32.38
N LEU A 12 -17.77 -21.11 -33.28
CA LEU A 12 -16.49 -20.44 -33.01
C LEU A 12 -16.66 -19.30 -32.00
N GLY A 13 -17.70 -18.48 -32.15
CA GLY A 13 -18.02 -17.40 -31.19
C GLY A 13 -18.33 -17.94 -29.79
N GLU A 14 -19.10 -19.02 -29.69
CA GLU A 14 -19.43 -19.68 -28.42
C GLU A 14 -18.19 -20.31 -27.76
N LYS A 15 -17.30 -20.94 -28.55
CA LYS A 15 -16.02 -21.44 -28.01
C LYS A 15 -15.11 -20.31 -27.54
N LEU A 16 -15.03 -19.19 -28.26
CA LEU A 16 -14.24 -18.03 -27.87
C LEU A 16 -14.79 -17.41 -26.57
N SER A 17 -16.10 -17.22 -26.45
CA SER A 17 -16.70 -16.67 -25.22
C SER A 17 -16.48 -17.58 -24.00
N THR A 18 -16.56 -18.91 -24.17
CA THR A 18 -16.26 -19.85 -23.06
C THR A 18 -14.77 -19.87 -22.67
N LEU A 19 -13.87 -19.63 -23.63
CA LEU A 19 -12.43 -19.49 -23.35
C LEU A 19 -12.16 -18.17 -22.63
N ASP A 20 -12.82 -17.09 -23.04
CA ASP A 20 -12.74 -15.79 -22.38
C ASP A 20 -13.25 -15.87 -20.94
N GLU A 21 -14.40 -16.52 -20.70
CA GLU A 21 -14.92 -16.73 -19.33
C GLU A 21 -13.99 -17.60 -18.47
N SER A 22 -13.43 -18.67 -19.03
CA SER A 22 -12.47 -19.52 -18.30
C SER A 22 -11.18 -18.77 -17.99
N LEU A 23 -10.72 -17.91 -18.91
CA LEU A 23 -9.53 -17.09 -18.72
C LEU A 23 -9.78 -16.03 -17.66
N ILE A 24 -10.92 -15.33 -17.72
CA ILE A 24 -11.32 -14.32 -16.72
C ILE A 24 -11.42 -14.95 -15.33
N ASN A 25 -12.11 -16.08 -15.19
CA ASN A 25 -12.19 -16.80 -13.90
C ASN A 25 -10.81 -17.24 -13.38
N PHE A 26 -9.90 -17.65 -14.28
CA PHE A 26 -8.53 -17.97 -13.90
C PHE A 26 -7.77 -16.74 -13.39
N LEU A 27 -7.87 -15.61 -14.11
CA LEU A 27 -7.24 -14.36 -13.70
C LEU A 27 -7.79 -13.87 -12.36
N GLU A 28 -9.10 -13.90 -12.16
CA GLU A 28 -9.74 -13.49 -10.90
C GLU A 28 -9.30 -14.37 -9.72
N ASN A 29 -9.22 -15.69 -9.93
CA ASN A 29 -8.77 -16.60 -8.88
C ASN A 29 -7.26 -16.46 -8.60
N PHE A 30 -6.47 -16.20 -9.64
CA PHE A 30 -5.05 -15.92 -9.50
C PHE A 30 -4.81 -14.59 -8.76
N ASP A 31 -5.54 -13.54 -9.10
CA ASP A 31 -5.52 -12.24 -8.43
C ASP A 31 -5.84 -12.39 -6.93
N ARG A 32 -6.91 -13.12 -6.60
CA ARG A 32 -7.25 -13.45 -5.20
C ARG A 32 -6.13 -14.22 -4.49
N LEU A 33 -5.44 -15.13 -5.18
CA LEU A 33 -4.31 -15.88 -4.62
C LEU A 33 -3.12 -14.95 -4.31
N ILE A 34 -2.83 -13.98 -5.18
CA ILE A 34 -1.77 -12.99 -4.97
C ILE A 34 -2.07 -12.14 -3.73
N HIS A 35 -3.30 -11.64 -3.59
CA HIS A 35 -3.69 -10.85 -2.41
C HIS A 35 -3.66 -11.67 -1.12
N LEU A 36 -4.07 -12.93 -1.15
CA LEU A 36 -3.94 -13.83 -0.01
C LEU A 36 -2.48 -14.06 0.39
N PHE A 37 -1.61 -14.30 -0.60
CA PHE A 37 -0.18 -14.45 -0.37
C PHE A 37 0.42 -13.18 0.23
N LEU A 38 0.09 -12.01 -0.33
CA LEU A 38 0.58 -10.71 0.15
C LEU A 38 0.11 -10.41 1.57
N ALA A 39 -1.17 -10.66 1.89
CA ALA A 39 -1.69 -10.55 3.25
C ALA A 39 -0.91 -11.44 4.23
N THR A 40 -0.60 -12.68 3.83
CA THR A 40 0.17 -13.62 4.64
C THR A 40 1.59 -13.11 4.91
N VAL A 41 2.27 -12.59 3.89
CA VAL A 41 3.60 -11.98 4.03
C VAL A 41 3.54 -10.77 4.98
N ILE A 42 2.53 -9.91 4.85
CA ILE A 42 2.36 -8.75 5.73
C ILE A 42 2.18 -9.19 7.18
N VAL A 43 1.41 -10.26 7.45
CA VAL A 43 1.25 -10.81 8.81
C VAL A 43 2.59 -11.29 9.37
N ILE A 44 3.36 -12.06 8.61
CA ILE A 44 4.68 -12.56 9.03
C ILE A 44 5.63 -11.40 9.35
N VAL A 45 5.72 -10.41 8.45
CA VAL A 45 6.55 -9.22 8.62
C VAL A 45 6.11 -8.39 9.83
N SER A 46 4.81 -8.25 10.05
CA SER A 46 4.25 -7.54 11.20
C SER A 46 4.63 -8.21 12.52
N VAL A 47 4.54 -9.54 12.59
CA VAL A 47 4.96 -10.30 13.78
C VAL A 47 6.47 -10.15 14.01
N ALA A 48 7.28 -10.21 12.95
CA ALA A 48 8.74 -10.02 13.06
C ALA A 48 9.11 -8.63 13.60
N ILE A 49 8.54 -7.57 13.01
CA ILE A 49 8.78 -6.18 13.43
C ILE A 49 8.27 -5.94 14.85
N PHE A 50 7.10 -6.48 15.20
CA PHE A 50 6.57 -6.38 16.56
C PHE A 50 7.49 -7.08 17.57
N THR A 51 8.00 -8.26 17.23
CA THR A 51 8.95 -8.98 18.09
C THR A 51 10.25 -8.20 18.29
N TRP A 52 10.80 -7.62 17.21
CA TRP A 52 11.98 -6.74 17.30
C TRP A 52 11.71 -5.50 18.14
N PHE A 53 10.55 -4.85 17.96
CA PHE A 53 10.15 -3.72 18.78
C PHE A 53 10.09 -4.07 20.26
N VAL A 54 9.45 -5.19 20.62
CA VAL A 54 9.35 -5.66 22.02
C VAL A 54 10.74 -5.98 22.58
N HIS A 55 11.59 -6.65 21.82
CA HIS A 55 12.96 -6.96 22.22
C HIS A 55 13.76 -5.68 22.54
N ASP A 56 13.74 -4.71 21.63
CA ASP A 56 14.46 -3.45 21.79
C ASP A 56 13.88 -2.61 22.92
N PHE A 57 12.56 -2.57 23.06
CA PHE A 57 11.88 -1.90 24.16
C PHE A 57 12.28 -2.46 25.53
N ILE A 58 12.31 -3.79 25.68
CA ILE A 58 12.75 -4.45 26.92
C ILE A 58 14.24 -4.17 27.18
N GLY A 59 15.08 -4.19 26.14
CA GLY A 59 16.49 -3.83 26.24
C GLY A 59 16.71 -2.43 26.80
N LEU A 60 15.92 -1.45 26.32
CA LEU A 60 15.95 -0.08 26.81
C LEU A 60 15.51 0.06 28.27
N LEU A 61 14.46 -0.67 28.68
CA LEU A 61 13.99 -0.66 30.07
C LEU A 61 15.00 -1.29 31.03
N LYS A 62 15.74 -2.32 30.61
CA LYS A 62 16.77 -2.97 31.45
C LYS A 62 18.03 -2.12 31.59
N ASN A 63 18.41 -1.40 30.54
CA ASN A 63 19.64 -0.60 30.49
C ASN A 63 19.37 0.91 30.67
N ILE A 64 18.56 1.29 31.66
CA ILE A 64 18.24 2.69 31.98
C ILE A 64 19.51 3.55 32.21
N ALA A 65 20.59 2.95 32.70
CA ALA A 65 21.88 3.64 32.88
C ALA A 65 22.55 4.01 31.54
N GLU A 66 22.46 3.16 30.52
CA GLU A 66 22.99 3.45 29.17
C GLU A 66 22.05 4.37 28.38
N PHE A 67 20.75 4.27 28.61
CA PHE A 67 19.75 5.20 28.06
C PHE A 67 20.10 6.65 28.39
N LYS A 68 20.53 6.93 29.63
CA LYS A 68 20.93 8.28 30.04
C LYS A 68 22.14 8.85 29.26
N LYS A 69 22.99 7.99 28.69
CA LYS A 69 24.21 8.37 27.97
C LYS A 69 23.97 8.63 26.48
N ASN A 70 23.02 7.91 25.85
CA ASN A 70 22.65 8.09 24.44
C ASN A 70 21.13 7.98 24.23
N ILE A 71 20.40 8.86 24.91
CA ILE A 71 18.93 8.86 24.95
C ILE A 71 18.34 9.11 23.56
N SER A 72 18.97 10.00 22.79
CA SER A 72 18.46 10.45 21.49
C SER A 72 18.50 9.33 20.47
N GLY A 73 19.66 8.69 20.26
CA GLY A 73 19.79 7.63 19.26
C GLY A 73 19.00 6.37 19.61
N SER A 74 18.96 6.01 20.89
CA SER A 74 18.22 4.83 21.35
C SER A 74 16.70 5.00 21.22
N ALA A 75 16.19 6.20 21.55
CA ALA A 75 14.79 6.54 21.35
C ALA A 75 14.43 6.62 19.85
N LEU A 76 15.25 7.29 19.02
CA LEU A 76 15.00 7.40 17.57
C LEU A 76 14.95 6.03 16.88
N ARG A 77 15.85 5.10 17.23
CA ARG A 77 15.79 3.72 16.70
C ARG A 77 14.49 3.02 17.06
N LEU A 78 14.08 3.09 18.32
CA LEU A 78 12.83 2.48 18.78
C LEU A 78 11.62 3.08 18.05
N PHE A 79 11.57 4.41 17.91
CA PHE A 79 10.53 5.10 17.15
C PHE A 79 10.54 4.71 15.67
N GLY A 80 11.73 4.59 15.07
CA GLY A 80 11.90 4.13 13.70
C GLY A 80 11.33 2.74 13.46
N ILE A 81 11.49 1.82 14.41
CA ILE A 81 10.88 0.49 14.29
C ILE A 81 9.37 0.56 14.53
N ALA A 82 8.93 1.30 15.55
CA ALA A 82 7.52 1.41 15.92
C ALA A 82 6.65 2.02 14.81
N ILE A 83 7.17 3.02 14.07
CA ILE A 83 6.42 3.70 13.01
C ILE A 83 6.01 2.76 11.87
N LEU A 84 6.67 1.59 11.72
CA LEU A 84 6.32 0.60 10.70
C LEU A 84 5.09 -0.23 11.06
N LEU A 85 4.70 -0.32 12.34
CA LEU A 85 3.54 -1.11 12.75
C LEU A 85 2.23 -0.53 12.19
N TRP A 86 2.12 0.80 12.16
CA TRP A 86 0.97 1.50 11.60
C TRP A 86 0.73 1.21 10.10
N PRO A 87 1.69 1.44 9.19
CA PRO A 87 1.49 1.19 7.77
C PRO A 87 1.29 -0.29 7.46
N LEU A 88 1.92 -1.21 8.19
CA LEU A 88 1.66 -2.65 8.03
C LEU A 88 0.21 -3.00 8.35
N SER A 89 -0.37 -2.41 9.40
CA SER A 89 -1.80 -2.56 9.71
C SER A 89 -2.69 -1.97 8.60
N GLY A 90 -2.30 -0.84 8.03
CA GLY A 90 -2.98 -0.24 6.88
C GLY A 90 -2.95 -1.14 5.65
N LEU A 91 -1.78 -1.68 5.32
CA LEU A 91 -1.56 -2.57 4.18
C LEU A 91 -2.30 -3.89 4.33
N LEU A 92 -2.28 -4.49 5.53
CA LEU A 92 -3.04 -5.71 5.82
C LEU A 92 -4.55 -5.48 5.64
N ARG A 93 -5.05 -4.33 6.09
CA ARG A 93 -6.46 -3.96 5.92
C ARG A 93 -6.82 -3.78 4.44
N ALA A 94 -5.91 -3.20 3.67
CA ALA A 94 -6.07 -3.07 2.22
C ALA A 94 -6.17 -4.45 1.54
N GLU A 95 -5.28 -5.39 1.85
CA GLU A 95 -5.33 -6.74 1.30
C GLU A 95 -6.61 -7.50 1.71
N ILE A 96 -7.03 -7.38 2.97
CA ILE A 96 -8.29 -7.99 3.42
C ILE A 96 -9.49 -7.43 2.62
N ASN A 97 -9.50 -6.13 2.37
CA ASN A 97 -10.56 -5.48 1.61
C ASN A 97 -10.59 -5.96 0.14
N LEU A 98 -9.43 -6.14 -0.49
CA LEU A 98 -9.38 -6.72 -1.84
C LEU A 98 -9.88 -8.16 -1.91
N ILE A 99 -9.49 -8.99 -0.94
CA ILE A 99 -9.96 -10.37 -0.87
C ILE A 99 -11.50 -10.40 -0.73
N ARG A 100 -12.09 -9.39 -0.08
CA ARG A 100 -13.54 -9.19 0.02
C ARG A 100 -14.20 -8.58 -1.22
N GLY A 101 -13.42 -8.19 -2.23
CA GLY A 101 -13.91 -7.55 -3.46
C GLY A 101 -14.19 -6.05 -3.31
N GLU A 102 -13.69 -5.40 -2.26
CA GLU A 102 -13.82 -3.95 -2.06
C GLU A 102 -12.72 -3.18 -2.80
N LYS A 103 -13.01 -1.93 -3.21
CA LYS A 103 -12.01 -1.04 -3.81
C LYS A 103 -11.03 -0.56 -2.74
N ILE A 104 -9.71 -0.67 -2.98
CA ILE A 104 -8.70 -0.01 -2.14
C ILE A 104 -8.52 1.45 -2.57
N SER A 105 -8.30 2.33 -1.59
CA SER A 105 -7.66 3.63 -1.86
C SER A 105 -6.14 3.48 -1.97
N LEU A 106 -5.61 3.83 -3.15
CA LEU A 106 -4.18 3.89 -3.46
C LEU A 106 -3.39 4.69 -2.42
N THR A 107 -4.06 5.60 -1.71
CA THR A 107 -3.53 6.40 -0.60
C THR A 107 -2.82 5.54 0.46
N ILE A 108 -3.29 4.34 0.78
CA ILE A 108 -2.70 3.48 1.81
C ILE A 108 -1.27 3.02 1.42
N PHE A 109 -1.05 2.73 0.14
CA PHE A 109 0.27 2.34 -0.36
C PHE A 109 1.26 3.50 -0.28
N ILE A 110 0.80 4.71 -0.61
CA ILE A 110 1.65 5.92 -0.53
C ILE A 110 1.96 6.25 0.93
N ASP A 111 0.98 6.18 1.83
CA ASP A 111 1.19 6.40 3.26
C ASP A 111 2.21 5.39 3.83
N THR A 112 2.18 4.15 3.34
CA THR A 112 3.16 3.10 3.70
C THR A 112 4.56 3.42 3.20
N ALA A 113 4.71 3.89 1.96
CA ALA A 113 5.99 4.30 1.40
C ALA A 113 6.59 5.52 2.14
N ILE A 114 5.75 6.50 2.50
CA ILE A 114 6.16 7.64 3.33
C ILE A 114 6.65 7.17 4.69
N ALA A 115 5.88 6.31 5.38
CA ALA A 115 6.27 5.78 6.69
C ALA A 115 7.60 5.01 6.64
N GLY A 116 7.83 4.20 5.60
CA GLY A 116 9.11 3.51 5.38
C GLY A 116 10.28 4.48 5.16
N THR A 117 10.05 5.57 4.42
CA THR A 117 11.07 6.61 4.20
C THR A 117 11.39 7.36 5.50
N ILE A 118 10.37 7.71 6.29
CA ILE A 118 10.53 8.33 7.61
C ILE A 118 11.33 7.40 8.53
N ARG A 119 11.02 6.10 8.56
CA ARG A 119 11.77 5.10 9.32
C ARG A 119 13.25 5.10 8.98
N SER A 120 13.60 5.15 7.70
CA SER A 120 14.99 5.22 7.26
C SER A 120 15.68 6.49 7.77
N ILE A 121 15.03 7.65 7.68
CA ILE A 121 15.57 8.90 8.24
C ILE A 121 15.81 8.79 9.75
N LEU A 122 14.85 8.26 10.50
CA LEU A 122 14.96 8.13 11.97
C LEU A 122 16.13 7.25 12.38
N ILE A 123 16.34 6.12 11.68
CA ILE A 123 17.43 5.18 11.99
C ILE A 123 18.80 5.75 11.61
N LEU A 124 18.92 6.35 10.43
CA LEU A 124 20.17 6.97 9.97
C LEU A 124 20.61 8.11 10.90
N ASN A 125 19.66 8.95 11.33
CA ASN A 125 19.94 10.00 12.30
C ASN A 125 20.35 9.45 13.68
N ALA A 126 19.84 8.27 14.06
CA ALA A 126 20.25 7.62 15.31
C ALA A 126 21.66 7.03 15.25
N GLU A 127 22.13 6.66 14.06
CA GLU A 127 23.45 6.04 13.83
C GLU A 127 24.55 7.10 13.60
N GLY A 128 24.18 8.36 13.38
CA GLY A 128 25.11 9.48 13.26
C GLY A 128 25.80 9.55 11.89
N GLU A 129 25.16 9.01 10.85
CA GLU A 129 25.72 8.95 9.49
C GLU A 129 25.76 10.32 8.79
N GLU A 130 26.60 10.45 7.76
CA GLU A 130 26.86 11.71 7.05
C GLU A 130 25.62 12.28 6.34
N PHE A 131 25.50 13.62 6.37
CA PHE A 131 24.38 14.38 5.79
C PHE A 131 24.10 14.14 4.29
N LYS A 132 25.05 13.55 3.55
CA LYS A 132 24.92 13.30 2.11
C LYS A 132 23.83 12.27 1.79
N GLU A 133 23.65 11.26 2.63
CA GLU A 133 22.60 10.25 2.45
C GLU A 133 21.24 10.76 2.88
N THR A 134 21.21 11.58 3.94
CA THR A 134 19.98 12.23 4.45
C THR A 134 19.27 13.06 3.39
N TYR A 135 20.00 13.73 2.49
CA TYR A 135 19.41 14.53 1.41
C TYR A 135 18.55 13.69 0.43
N PHE A 136 18.98 12.47 0.11
CA PHE A 136 18.23 11.58 -0.78
C PHE A 136 16.87 11.17 -0.17
N TYR A 137 16.84 10.90 1.14
CA TYR A 137 15.61 10.57 1.84
C TYR A 137 14.65 11.77 1.94
N ILE A 138 15.19 12.98 2.15
CA ILE A 138 14.38 14.21 2.14
C ILE A 138 13.72 14.42 0.76
N ILE A 139 14.47 14.25 -0.33
CA ILE A 139 13.91 14.30 -1.69
C ILE A 139 12.84 13.22 -1.87
N SER A 140 13.11 12.00 -1.42
CA SER A 140 12.16 10.89 -1.54
C SER A 140 10.84 11.20 -0.82
N ILE A 141 10.88 11.79 0.38
CA ILE A 141 9.66 12.26 1.08
C ILE A 141 8.92 13.29 0.23
N LEU A 142 9.62 14.27 -0.34
CA LEU A 142 8.99 15.30 -1.15
C LEU A 142 8.26 14.68 -2.36
N VAL A 143 8.89 13.71 -3.04
CA VAL A 143 8.29 12.97 -4.15
C VAL A 143 7.04 12.22 -3.71
N PHE A 144 7.08 11.51 -2.59
CA PHE A 144 5.90 10.77 -2.09
C PHE A 144 4.78 11.71 -1.64
N VAL A 145 5.09 12.86 -1.06
CA VAL A 145 4.08 13.87 -0.71
C VAL A 145 3.40 14.43 -1.96
N ILE A 146 4.16 14.71 -3.01
CA ILE A 146 3.59 15.15 -4.30
C ILE A 146 2.72 14.04 -4.90
N ALA A 147 3.19 12.79 -4.91
CA ALA A 147 2.40 11.64 -5.37
C ALA A 147 1.08 11.52 -4.58
N ARG A 148 1.13 11.69 -3.26
CA ARG A 148 -0.05 11.68 -2.38
C ARG A 148 -1.04 12.79 -2.74
N LEU A 149 -0.55 14.01 -2.99
CA LEU A 149 -1.40 15.13 -3.40
C LEU A 149 -2.10 14.87 -4.74
N ILE A 150 -1.38 14.30 -5.71
CA ILE A 150 -1.94 13.94 -7.02
C ILE A 150 -3.06 12.92 -6.83
N VAL A 151 -2.83 11.85 -6.07
CA VAL A 151 -3.83 10.79 -5.84
C VAL A 151 -5.07 11.35 -5.14
N ILE A 152 -4.90 12.18 -4.11
CA ILE A 152 -6.04 12.82 -3.42
C ILE A 152 -6.83 13.71 -4.38
N TYR A 153 -6.14 14.44 -5.26
CA TYR A 153 -6.79 15.30 -6.24
C TYR A 153 -7.58 14.48 -7.26
N THR A 154 -7.00 13.38 -7.78
CA THR A 154 -7.70 12.50 -8.73
C THR A 154 -8.91 11.81 -8.10
N GLU A 155 -8.80 11.31 -6.86
CA GLU A 155 -9.93 10.68 -6.16
C GLU A 155 -11.07 11.68 -5.88
N ARG A 156 -10.77 12.97 -5.72
CA ARG A 156 -11.79 14.03 -5.55
C ARG A 156 -12.53 14.34 -6.84
N LEU A 157 -11.82 14.37 -7.97
CA LEU A 157 -12.43 14.66 -9.28
C LEU A 157 -13.42 13.56 -9.70
N GLU A 158 -13.11 12.30 -9.42
CA GLU A 158 -14.00 11.16 -9.73
C GLU A 158 -15.30 11.19 -8.89
N LYS A 159 -15.26 11.75 -7.67
CA LYS A 159 -16.41 11.82 -6.75
C LYS A 159 -17.31 13.04 -6.94
N THR A 160 -17.03 13.93 -7.89
CA THR A 160 -17.87 15.12 -8.13
C THR A 160 -18.81 14.84 -9.32
N PRO A 161 -20.10 14.54 -9.11
CA PRO A 161 -21.05 14.44 -10.20
C PRO A 161 -21.21 15.84 -10.81
N ILE A 162 -21.21 15.89 -12.15
CA ILE A 162 -21.56 17.09 -12.92
C ILE A 162 -23.06 17.34 -12.70
N GLU A 163 -23.44 17.98 -11.60
CA GLU A 163 -24.78 18.54 -11.44
C GLU A 163 -24.74 20.07 -11.46
N THR A 164 -25.59 20.62 -12.32
CA THR A 164 -26.01 22.03 -12.43
C THR A 164 -25.12 23.02 -13.21
N LYS A 165 -24.96 22.78 -14.50
CA LYS A 165 -24.91 23.87 -15.50
C LYS A 165 -25.81 23.54 -16.70
N GLY A 166 -27.12 23.58 -16.49
CA GLY A 166 -28.07 23.33 -17.57
C GLY A 166 -29.53 23.28 -17.16
N GLU A 167 -30.05 24.27 -16.44
CA GLU A 167 -31.47 24.65 -16.51
C GLU A 167 -31.70 25.96 -15.75
N LYS A 168 -31.49 27.07 -16.43
CA LYS A 168 -32.15 28.34 -16.10
C LYS A 168 -32.62 28.96 -17.41
N ASN A 169 -33.60 28.30 -18.02
CA ASN A 169 -34.43 28.87 -19.07
C ASN A 169 -35.82 28.24 -18.97
N GLY A 170 -36.83 29.05 -18.64
CA GLY A 170 -38.24 28.63 -18.66
C GLY A 170 -38.96 28.66 -17.32
N ASN A 171 -39.20 29.87 -16.78
CA ASN A 171 -40.55 30.38 -16.46
C ASN A 171 -40.45 31.80 -15.89
#